data_AF-A0A160V6N1-F1
#
_entry.id   AF-A0A160V6N1-F1
#
_cell.length_a   1.000
_cell.length_b   1.000
_cell.length_c   1.000
_cell.angle_alpha   90.00
_cell.angle_beta   90.00
_cell.angle_gamma   90.00
#
_symmetry.space_group_name_H-M   'P 1'
#
loop_
_entity.id
_entity.type
_entity.pdbx_description
1 polymer ?
#
loop_
_entity_poly.entity_id
_entity_poly.type
_entity_poly.pdbx_seq_one_letter_code
_entity_poly.pdbx_strand_id
1 'polypeptide(L)'
;MKFGTSGQEDGEFYRPTGIAVDKDGLIYVTDFKNDRLQVFDADGTFMTKLLGEATLSKWGTERVNLDPSMVRGRLNAPGLEEREKRFHGPIAVEVDDDGHIFVVETSRQRLQVFRKQTAIFGGGPL
;
A
#
# COMPACT_ATOMS: atom_id res chain seq x y z
N MET A 1 18.67 18.52 -3.65
CA MET A 1 17.20 18.49 -3.73
C MET A 1 16.62 18.19 -2.35
N LYS A 2 15.46 18.75 -2.02
CA LYS A 2 14.69 18.47 -0.80
C LYS A 2 13.20 18.63 -1.15
N PHE A 3 12.36 17.66 -0.81
CA PHE A 3 10.91 17.72 -1.00
C PHE A 3 10.17 17.19 0.24
N GLY A 4 8.86 17.43 0.29
CA GLY A 4 8.00 17.05 1.41
C GLY A 4 7.79 18.15 2.45
N THR A 5 6.56 18.24 2.94
CA THR A 5 6.13 19.11 4.04
C THR A 5 5.26 18.32 5.03
N SER A 6 5.04 18.87 6.23
CA SER A 6 4.11 18.23 7.18
C SER A 6 2.68 18.39 6.69
N GLY A 7 1.91 17.31 6.67
CA GLY A 7 0.49 17.36 6.33
C GLY A 7 -0.08 16.03 5.86
N GLN A 8 -1.20 16.08 5.16
CA GLN A 8 -1.99 14.89 4.78
C GLN A 8 -2.30 14.84 3.29
N GLU A 9 -2.04 15.93 2.56
CA GLU A 9 -2.23 15.99 1.11
C GLU A 9 -1.12 15.24 0.36
N ASP A 10 -1.29 15.08 -0.95
CA ASP A 10 -0.31 14.40 -1.79
C ASP A 10 1.02 15.16 -1.82
N GLY A 11 2.11 14.43 -1.58
CA GLY A 11 3.45 15.02 -1.40
C GLY A 11 3.73 15.57 0.00
N GLU A 12 2.75 15.62 0.88
CA GLU A 12 2.94 15.92 2.31
C GLU A 12 3.13 14.62 3.11
N PHE A 13 3.68 14.72 4.32
CA PHE A 13 3.97 13.57 5.17
C PHE A 13 3.53 13.81 6.60
N TYR A 14 3.13 12.73 7.27
CA TYR A 14 2.91 12.69 8.70
C TYR A 14 3.59 11.46 9.33
N ARG A 15 4.76 11.71 9.93
CA ARG A 15 5.68 10.69 10.45
C ARG A 15 6.10 9.66 9.38
N PRO A 16 6.82 10.07 8.32
CA PRO A 16 7.39 9.11 7.38
C PRO A 16 8.41 8.22 8.12
N THR A 17 8.46 6.93 7.78
CA THR A 17 9.22 5.92 8.56
C THR A 17 10.17 5.06 7.74
N GLY A 18 9.82 4.76 6.49
CA GLY A 18 10.59 3.92 5.58
C GLY A 18 10.68 4.55 4.21
N ILE A 19 11.79 4.27 3.52
CA ILE A 19 12.06 4.71 2.16
C ILE A 19 12.77 3.61 1.38
N ALA A 20 12.39 3.46 0.11
CA ALA A 20 13.08 2.62 -0.86
C ALA A 20 13.17 3.34 -2.20
N VAL A 21 14.16 3.00 -3.02
CA VAL A 21 14.32 3.52 -4.38
C VAL A 21 14.49 2.34 -5.32
N ASP A 22 13.69 2.28 -6.38
CA ASP A 22 13.81 1.22 -7.38
C ASP A 22 14.86 1.54 -8.46
N LYS A 23 15.15 0.55 -9.32
CA LYS A 23 16.12 0.68 -10.42
C LYS A 23 15.77 1.74 -11.47
N ASP A 24 14.51 2.17 -11.54
CA ASP A 24 14.05 3.20 -12.48
C ASP A 24 14.05 4.59 -11.80
N GLY A 25 14.51 4.69 -10.54
CA GLY A 25 14.62 5.93 -9.78
C GLY A 25 13.33 6.36 -9.08
N LEU A 26 12.29 5.51 -9.03
CA LEU A 26 11.09 5.84 -8.26
C LEU A 26 11.38 5.71 -6.77
N ILE A 27 10.90 6.70 -6.01
CA ILE A 27 11.09 6.80 -4.56
C ILE A 27 9.78 6.41 -3.87
N TYR A 28 9.84 5.42 -3.00
CA TYR A 28 8.71 4.91 -2.23
C TYR A 28 8.87 5.32 -0.77
N VAL A 29 7.85 5.92 -0.16
CA VAL A 29 7.90 6.39 1.23
C VAL A 29 6.69 5.91 2.01
N THR A 30 6.90 5.21 3.12
CA THR A 30 5.82 4.85 4.05
C THR A 30 5.50 6.03 4.96
N ASP A 31 4.23 6.45 4.94
CA ASP A 31 3.72 7.61 5.65
C ASP A 31 2.84 7.15 6.82
N PHE A 32 3.50 6.88 7.96
CA PHE A 32 2.95 6.05 9.04
C PHE A 32 1.64 6.59 9.63
N LYS A 33 1.50 7.91 9.83
CA LYS A 33 0.27 8.48 10.41
C LYS A 33 -0.82 8.79 9.38
N ASN A 34 -0.50 8.77 8.09
CA ASN A 34 -1.48 8.91 7.03
C ASN A 34 -1.90 7.56 6.44
N ASP A 35 -1.41 6.44 6.98
CA ASP A 35 -1.76 5.07 6.58
C ASP A 35 -1.65 4.85 5.07
N ARG A 36 -0.55 5.32 4.47
CA ARG A 36 -0.31 5.23 3.02
C ARG A 36 1.16 4.95 2.69
N LEU A 37 1.38 4.44 1.49
CA LEU A 37 2.66 4.49 0.79
C LEU A 37 2.53 5.56 -0.31
N GLN A 38 3.47 6.49 -0.38
CA GLN A 38 3.55 7.45 -1.49
C GLN A 38 4.71 7.10 -2.41
N VAL A 39 4.53 7.34 -3.70
CA VAL A 39 5.52 7.10 -4.76
C VAL A 39 5.82 8.42 -5.45
N PHE A 40 7.10 8.69 -5.64
CA PHE A 40 7.63 9.89 -6.29
C PHE A 40 8.57 9.48 -7.43
N ASP A 41 8.76 10.38 -8.38
CA ASP A 41 9.83 10.26 -9.37
C ASP A 41 11.20 10.64 -8.79
N ALA A 42 12.25 10.52 -9.60
CA ALA A 42 13.62 10.86 -9.22
C ALA A 42 13.81 12.35 -8.87
N ASP A 43 12.89 13.22 -9.31
CA ASP A 43 12.89 14.65 -9.03
C ASP A 43 12.06 15.02 -7.79
N GLY A 44 11.48 14.02 -7.11
CA GLY A 44 10.65 14.22 -5.92
C GLY A 44 9.23 14.70 -6.23
N THR A 45 8.78 14.58 -7.48
CA THR A 45 7.39 14.88 -7.88
C THR A 45 6.49 13.73 -7.46
N PHE A 46 5.37 14.05 -6.81
CA PHE A 46 4.39 13.04 -6.43
C PHE A 46 3.80 12.36 -7.68
N MET A 47 3.85 11.03 -7.69
CA MET A 47 3.33 10.20 -8.78
C MET A 47 2.01 9.54 -8.39
N THR A 48 1.98 8.87 -7.24
CA THR A 48 0.80 8.15 -6.77
C THR A 48 0.88 7.78 -5.30
N LYS A 49 -0.19 7.21 -4.76
CA LYS A 49 -0.24 6.61 -3.42
C LYS A 49 -0.99 5.29 -3.41
N LEU A 50 -0.59 4.42 -2.50
CA LEU A 50 -1.29 3.18 -2.17
C LEU A 50 -1.84 3.29 -0.75
N LEU A 51 -3.10 2.90 -0.58
CA LEU A 51 -3.78 2.90 0.72
C LEU A 51 -3.88 1.51 1.33
N GLY A 52 -3.34 0.47 0.68
CA GLY A 52 -3.50 -0.93 1.08
C GLY A 52 -4.67 -1.62 0.37
N GLU A 53 -4.45 -2.88 -0.05
CA GLU A 53 -5.38 -3.72 -0.82
C GLU A 53 -5.39 -5.18 -0.31
N ALA A 54 -5.23 -5.36 0.99
CA ALA A 54 -5.14 -6.69 1.56
C ALA A 54 -6.48 -7.45 1.56
N THR A 55 -6.39 -8.78 1.59
CA THR A 55 -7.54 -9.68 1.62
C THR A 55 -7.37 -10.75 2.70
N LEU A 56 -8.46 -11.46 3.03
CA LEU A 56 -8.36 -12.65 3.87
C LEU A 56 -7.49 -13.70 3.18
N SER A 57 -6.63 -14.35 3.96
CA SER A 57 -5.90 -15.53 3.49
C SER A 57 -6.89 -16.66 3.18
N LYS A 58 -6.44 -17.66 2.42
CA LYS A 58 -7.23 -18.88 2.15
C LYS A 58 -7.83 -19.46 3.44
N TRP A 59 -6.99 -19.64 4.47
CA TRP A 59 -7.42 -20.17 5.77
C TRP A 59 -8.33 -19.20 6.54
N GLY A 60 -8.12 -17.89 6.41
CA GLY A 60 -9.01 -16.89 7.00
C GLY A 60 -10.42 -16.96 6.41
N THR A 61 -10.52 -17.09 5.09
CA THR A 61 -11.78 -17.28 4.37
C THR A 61 -12.44 -18.60 4.75
N GLU A 62 -11.69 -19.71 4.77
CA GLU A 62 -12.20 -21.01 5.21
C GLU A 62 -12.76 -20.93 6.63
N ARG A 63 -12.01 -20.35 7.57
CA ARG A 63 -12.45 -20.19 8.97
C ARG A 63 -13.74 -19.38 9.09
N VAL A 64 -13.85 -18.27 8.36
CA VAL A 64 -15.07 -17.45 8.35
C VAL A 64 -16.26 -18.26 7.83
N ASN A 65 -16.05 -19.08 6.80
CA ASN A 65 -17.11 -19.85 6.15
C ASN A 65 -17.58 -21.08 6.96
N LEU A 66 -16.80 -21.54 7.95
CA LEU A 66 -17.19 -22.65 8.83
C LEU A 66 -18.33 -22.27 9.80
N ASP A 67 -18.57 -20.99 10.06
CA ASP A 67 -19.57 -20.51 11.00
C ASP A 67 -20.44 -19.41 10.37
N PRO A 68 -21.73 -19.69 10.07
CA PRO A 68 -22.66 -18.70 9.54
C PRO A 68 -22.82 -17.43 10.39
N SER A 69 -22.59 -17.52 11.71
CA SER A 69 -22.63 -16.35 12.60
C SER A 69 -21.46 -15.41 12.36
N MET A 70 -20.29 -15.93 11.98
CA MET A 70 -19.10 -15.14 11.63
C MET A 70 -19.33 -14.40 10.31
N VAL A 71 -19.89 -15.07 9.31
CA VAL A 71 -20.30 -14.44 8.04
C VAL A 71 -21.29 -13.30 8.31
N ARG A 72 -22.32 -13.57 9.11
CA ARG A 72 -23.33 -12.56 9.47
C ARG A 72 -22.72 -11.39 10.24
N GLY A 73 -21.79 -11.67 11.16
CA GLY A 73 -21.05 -10.64 11.89
C GLY A 73 -20.27 -9.72 10.96
N ARG A 74 -19.61 -10.27 9.94
CA ARG A 74 -18.88 -9.48 8.92
C ARG A 74 -19.82 -8.65 8.05
N LEU A 75 -20.94 -9.21 7.59
CA LEU A 75 -21.95 -8.48 6.80
C LEU A 75 -22.60 -7.34 7.59
N ASN A 76 -22.78 -7.52 8.90
CA ASN A 76 -23.37 -6.52 9.78
C ASN A 76 -22.36 -5.44 10.24
N ALA A 77 -21.07 -5.58 9.92
CA ALA A 77 -20.03 -4.64 10.31
C ALA A 77 -19.78 -3.61 9.20
N PRO A 78 -20.27 -2.36 9.33
CA PRO A 78 -20.20 -1.38 8.25
C PRO A 78 -18.74 -1.05 7.88
N GLY A 79 -18.43 -1.12 6.59
CA GLY A 79 -17.11 -0.79 6.04
C GLY A 79 -15.98 -1.71 6.49
N LEU A 80 -16.28 -2.89 7.06
CA LEU A 80 -15.25 -3.82 7.53
C LEU A 80 -14.27 -4.22 6.43
N GLU A 81 -14.79 -4.62 5.27
CA GLU A 81 -13.95 -5.06 4.15
C GLU A 81 -13.00 -3.96 3.67
N GLU A 82 -13.51 -2.72 3.53
CA GLU A 82 -12.68 -1.57 3.17
C GLU A 82 -11.61 -1.29 4.23
N ARG A 83 -11.97 -1.34 5.51
CA ARG A 83 -11.02 -1.12 6.62
C ARG A 83 -9.95 -2.21 6.72
N GLU A 84 -10.24 -3.43 6.30
CA GLU A 84 -9.31 -4.56 6.35
C GLU A 84 -8.31 -4.53 5.19
N LYS A 85 -8.70 -4.00 4.02
CA LYS A 85 -7.80 -3.77 2.89
C LYS A 85 -6.71 -2.76 3.22
N ARG A 86 -7.11 -1.67 3.87
CA ARG A 86 -6.27 -0.50 4.10
C ARG A 86 -5.03 -0.82 4.94
N PHE A 87 -3.98 -0.05 4.69
CA PHE A 87 -2.83 0.01 5.57
C PHE A 87 -3.24 0.51 6.96
N HIS A 88 -2.50 0.11 7.98
CA HIS A 88 -2.61 0.67 9.32
C HIS A 88 -1.23 0.64 10.00
N GLY A 89 -0.58 1.80 10.02
CA GLY A 89 0.79 1.97 10.48
C GLY A 89 1.83 1.23 9.62
N PRO A 90 1.94 1.53 8.31
CA PRO A 90 3.04 1.02 7.50
C PRO A 90 4.37 1.63 7.98
N ILE A 91 5.41 0.80 8.14
CA ILE A 91 6.69 1.24 8.73
C ILE A 91 7.92 1.06 7.83
N ALA A 92 7.87 0.09 6.93
CA ALA A 92 9.00 -0.26 6.09
C ALA A 92 8.48 -0.57 4.70
N VAL A 93 9.27 -0.18 3.70
CA VAL A 93 9.07 -0.54 2.30
C VAL A 93 10.39 -1.04 1.73
N GLU A 94 10.33 -2.10 0.93
CA GLU A 94 11.44 -2.61 0.12
C GLU A 94 10.94 -2.85 -1.30
N VAL A 95 11.82 -2.69 -2.28
CA VAL A 95 11.51 -2.95 -3.69
C VAL A 95 12.60 -3.83 -4.29
N ASP A 96 12.21 -4.91 -4.96
CA ASP A 96 13.15 -5.80 -5.65
C ASP A 96 13.32 -5.45 -7.14
N ASP A 97 14.28 -6.12 -7.79
CA ASP A 97 14.60 -5.90 -9.21
C ASP A 97 13.46 -6.33 -10.17
N ASP A 98 12.57 -7.20 -9.70
CA ASP A 98 11.37 -7.66 -10.43
C ASP A 98 10.19 -6.66 -10.31
N GLY A 99 10.36 -5.60 -9.51
CA GLY A 99 9.36 -4.57 -9.28
C GLY A 99 8.29 -4.96 -8.25
N HIS A 100 8.55 -5.95 -7.39
CA HIS A 100 7.69 -6.20 -6.23
C HIS A 100 8.00 -5.16 -5.15
N ILE A 101 6.93 -4.64 -4.56
CA ILE A 101 6.99 -3.63 -3.50
C ILE A 101 6.43 -4.27 -2.23
N PHE A 102 7.28 -4.46 -1.24
CA PHE A 102 6.98 -5.11 0.03
C PHE A 102 6.73 -4.03 1.08
N VAL A 103 5.55 -3.98 1.68
CA VAL A 103 5.20 -2.99 2.71
C VAL A 103 4.78 -3.70 4.00
N VAL A 104 5.51 -3.46 5.09
CA VAL A 104 5.23 -4.06 6.40
C VAL A 104 4.42 -3.10 7.27
N GLU A 105 3.41 -3.63 7.95
CA GLU A 105 2.51 -2.89 8.85
C GLU A 105 2.58 -3.42 10.27
N THR A 106 2.70 -2.52 11.26
CA THR A 106 2.78 -2.94 12.68
C THR A 106 1.41 -3.26 13.26
N SER A 107 0.41 -2.44 12.94
CA SER A 107 -0.87 -2.47 13.66
C SER A 107 -1.83 -3.54 13.14
N ARG A 108 -1.51 -4.18 12.00
CA ARG A 108 -2.27 -5.28 11.41
C ARG A 108 -1.48 -6.59 11.33
N GLN A 109 -0.24 -6.63 11.85
CA GLN A 109 0.65 -7.81 11.84
C GLN A 109 0.77 -8.45 10.45
N ARG A 110 0.95 -7.61 9.42
CA ARG A 110 0.84 -8.02 8.02
C ARG A 110 1.95 -7.41 7.16
N LEU A 111 2.28 -8.14 6.10
CA LEU A 111 2.99 -7.64 4.92
C LEU A 111 2.00 -7.58 3.75
N GLN A 112 2.01 -6.48 3.00
CA GLN A 112 1.36 -6.40 1.69
C GLN A 112 2.42 -6.34 0.60
N VAL A 113 2.16 -7.05 -0.50
CA VAL A 113 3.06 -7.09 -1.66
C VAL A 113 2.31 -6.54 -2.86
N PHE A 114 2.87 -5.51 -3.47
CA PHE A 114 2.37 -4.90 -4.69
C PHE A 114 3.35 -5.18 -5.83
N ARG A 115 2.90 -4.96 -7.06
CA ARG A 115 3.76 -5.05 -8.23
C ARG A 115 3.69 -3.74 -9.00
N LYS A 116 4.85 -3.18 -9.30
CA LYS A 116 4.97 -2.06 -10.22
C LYS A 116 4.46 -2.50 -11.59
N GLN A 117 3.50 -1.77 -12.15
CA GLN A 117 3.08 -1.97 -13.53
C GLN A 117 3.93 -1.09 -14.45
N THR A 118 4.56 -1.69 -15.44
CA THR A 118 5.13 -0.95 -16.58
C THR A 118 3.98 -0.59 -17.51
N ALA A 119 3.88 0.69 -17.92
CA ALA A 119 2.89 1.09 -18.91
C ALA A 119 3.16 0.35 -20.23
N ILE A 120 2.26 -0.55 -20.62
CA ILE A 120 2.30 -1.19 -21.93
C ILE A 120 1.54 -0.28 -22.90
N PHE A 121 2.22 0.73 -23.45
CA PHE A 121 1.69 1.43 -24.61
C PHE A 121 1.88 0.52 -25.83
N GLY A 122 0.94 -0.41 -26.04
CA GLY A 122 0.80 -1.18 -27.28
C GLY A 122 0.24 -0.32 -28.41
N GLY A 123 0.91 0.80 -28.71
CA GLY A 123 0.60 1.60 -29.89
C GLY A 123 1.32 1.03 -31.10
N GLY A 124 0.65 0.13 -31.83
CA GLY A 124 1.02 -0.11 -33.23
C GLY A 124 0.79 1.16 -34.05
N PRO A 125 1.55 1.40 -35.13
CA PRO A 125 1.32 2.56 -35.98
C PRO A 125 -0.09 2.46 -36.61
N LEU A 126 -0.82 3.57 -36.60
CA LEU A 126 -2.07 3.77 -37.34
C LEU A 126 -1.84 3.65 -38.85
#